data_AF-A0A956N103-F1
#
_entry.id   AF-A0A956N103-F1
#
_cell.length_a   1.000
_cell.length_b   1.000
_cell.length_c   1.000
_cell.angle_alpha   90.00
_cell.angle_beta   90.00
_cell.angle_gamma   90.00
#
_symmetry.space_group_name_H-M   'P 1'
#
loop_
_entity.id
_entity.type
_entity.pdbx_description
1 polymer ?
#
loop_
_entity_poly.entity_id
_entity_poly.type
_entity_poly.pdbx_seq_one_letter_code
_entity_poly.pdbx_strand_id
1 'polypeptide(L)'
;MSANLKTIINDSATIKKLKGQVIQKELALISIDNKPTIYKNSITLLQGKSGTNKSRLAQTIVSNLICKKDTYNGLNIYSNSNELVAVYIDTERNIFNQFPRSIQDIIMAAGFDKSEDPKNLEYTSLIKISRESRQISIEEYIKHLQSKYSQHLFIVLDVITDCLGDFNNSSDSLGLVDYLNKL
;
A
#
# COMPACT_ATOMS: atom_id res chain seq x y z
N MET A 1 1.90 -34.38 19.72
CA MET A 1 1.63 -32.92 19.64
C MET A 1 1.77 -32.49 18.20
N SER A 2 0.76 -31.83 17.61
CA SER A 2 0.81 -31.41 16.19
C SER A 2 1.91 -30.36 15.97
N ALA A 3 2.39 -30.23 14.73
CA ALA A 3 3.37 -29.20 14.37
C ALA A 3 2.84 -27.79 14.70
N ASN A 4 1.57 -27.52 14.38
CA ASN A 4 0.92 -26.24 14.67
C ASN A 4 0.88 -25.91 16.17
N LEU A 5 0.57 -26.90 17.02
CA LEU A 5 0.56 -26.69 18.46
C LEU A 5 1.96 -26.42 19.02
N LYS A 6 3.02 -27.01 18.44
CA LYS A 6 4.41 -26.68 18.79
C LYS A 6 4.73 -25.22 18.47
N THR A 7 4.35 -24.74 17.28
CA THR A 7 4.54 -23.34 16.88
C THR A 7 3.84 -22.39 17.85
N ILE A 8 2.56 -22.62 18.15
CA ILE A 8 1.77 -21.76 19.06
C ILE A 8 2.41 -21.68 20.46
N ILE A 9 2.91 -22.80 21.00
CA ILE A 9 3.57 -22.83 22.32
C ILE A 9 4.90 -22.06 22.28
N ASN A 10 5.68 -22.25 21.21
CA ASN A 10 6.96 -21.54 21.03
C ASN A 10 6.76 -20.02 20.89
N ASP A 11 5.75 -19.60 20.12
CA ASP A 11 5.40 -18.19 19.96
C ASP A 11 4.96 -17.59 21.30
N SER A 12 4.12 -18.30 22.05
CA SER A 12 3.69 -17.88 23.40
C SER A 12 4.87 -17.69 24.35
N ALA A 13 5.84 -18.62 24.34
CA ALA A 13 7.05 -18.50 25.15
C ALA A 13 7.92 -17.30 24.72
N THR A 14 8.04 -17.07 23.42
CA THR A 14 8.77 -15.94 22.83
C THR A 14 8.13 -14.61 23.23
N ILE A 15 6.83 -14.46 23.07
CA ILE A 15 6.06 -13.26 23.47
C ILE A 15 6.23 -13.01 24.97
N LYS A 16 6.15 -14.06 25.80
CA LYS A 16 6.34 -13.93 27.26
C LYS A 16 7.74 -13.42 27.63
N LYS A 17 8.77 -13.79 26.87
CA LYS A 17 10.13 -13.27 27.04
C LYS A 17 10.25 -11.83 26.56
N LEU A 18 9.70 -11.50 25.38
CA LEU A 18 9.81 -10.18 24.77
C LEU A 18 9.04 -9.10 25.55
N LYS A 19 7.84 -9.43 26.05
CA LYS A 19 7.02 -8.49 26.85
C LYS A 19 7.70 -8.02 28.13
N GLY A 20 8.71 -8.74 28.61
CA GLY A 20 9.48 -8.39 29.82
C GLY A 20 10.64 -7.42 29.55
N GLN A 21 10.87 -7.04 28.29
CA GLN A 21 11.95 -6.16 27.86
C GLN A 21 11.41 -4.77 27.51
N VAL A 22 12.31 -3.79 27.37
CA VAL A 22 11.95 -2.48 26.81
C VAL A 22 11.64 -2.67 25.33
N ILE A 23 10.37 -2.47 24.96
CA ILE A 23 9.92 -2.54 23.57
C ILE A 23 9.99 -1.13 22.98
N GLN A 24 10.82 -0.93 21.96
CA GLN A 24 10.83 0.32 21.20
C GLN A 24 9.52 0.45 20.42
N LYS A 25 8.87 1.60 20.53
CA LYS A 25 7.66 1.89 19.77
C LYS A 25 8.02 2.04 18.29
N GLU A 26 7.33 1.32 17.44
CA GLU A 26 7.50 1.44 16.00
C GLU A 26 7.15 2.87 15.53
N LEU A 27 8.02 3.44 14.70
CA LEU A 27 7.77 4.75 14.10
C LEU A 27 6.78 4.58 12.95
N ALA A 28 5.71 5.36 12.96
CA ALA A 28 4.78 5.37 11.84
C ALA A 28 5.49 5.87 10.58
N LEU A 29 5.21 5.19 9.45
CA LEU A 29 5.57 5.66 8.12
C LEU A 29 4.83 6.95 7.80
N ILE A 30 3.53 6.98 8.10
CA ILE A 30 2.66 8.11 7.80
C ILE A 30 1.94 8.55 9.07
N SER A 31 2.07 9.84 9.37
CA SER A 31 1.25 10.52 10.37
C SER A 31 0.32 11.49 9.69
N ILE A 32 -0.94 11.55 10.13
CA ILE A 32 -1.96 12.49 9.65
C ILE A 32 -2.35 13.36 10.83
N ASP A 33 -2.27 14.68 10.72
CA ASP A 33 -2.51 15.62 11.83
C ASP A 33 -1.74 15.25 13.11
N ASN A 34 -0.45 14.93 12.96
CA ASN A 34 0.44 14.48 14.04
C ASN A 34 -0.01 13.18 14.74
N LYS A 35 -0.95 12.43 14.17
CA LYS A 35 -1.36 11.11 14.67
C LYS A 35 -0.68 10.02 13.84
N PRO A 36 0.17 9.19 14.44
CA PRO A 36 0.73 7.99 13.81
C PRO A 36 -0.39 7.10 13.25
N THR A 37 -0.46 6.95 11.92
CA THR A 37 -1.59 6.31 11.24
C THR A 37 -1.20 5.04 10.49
N ILE A 38 -0.15 5.09 9.67
CA ILE A 38 0.27 3.94 8.84
C ILE A 38 1.68 3.53 9.25
N TYR A 39 1.90 2.23 9.44
CA TYR A 39 3.15 1.63 9.91
C TYR A 39 3.75 0.70 8.86
N LYS A 40 5.02 0.33 9.03
CA LYS A 40 5.64 -0.70 8.19
C LYS A 40 4.93 -2.03 8.42
N ASN A 41 4.95 -2.89 7.40
CA ASN A 41 4.40 -4.25 7.46
C ASN A 41 2.96 -4.29 7.98
N SER A 42 2.17 -3.28 7.59
CA SER A 42 0.77 -3.15 8.00
C SER A 42 -0.14 -3.01 6.78
N ILE A 43 -1.36 -3.53 6.90
CA ILE A 43 -2.43 -3.32 5.93
C ILE A 43 -3.36 -2.25 6.49
N THR A 44 -3.49 -1.14 5.78
CA THR A 44 -4.44 -0.07 6.14
C THR A 44 -5.62 -0.08 5.18
N LEU A 45 -6.83 -0.16 5.71
CA LEU A 45 -8.06 -0.19 4.92
C LEU A 45 -8.75 1.18 4.93
N LEU A 46 -8.89 1.79 3.76
CA LEU A 46 -9.66 3.01 3.57
C LEU A 46 -11.10 2.67 3.14
N GLN A 47 -12.06 2.85 4.05
CA GLN A 47 -13.48 2.56 3.79
C GLN A 47 -14.33 3.82 3.76
N GLY A 48 -15.42 3.77 2.99
CA GLY A 48 -16.36 4.87 2.82
C GLY A 48 -17.29 4.63 1.64
N LYS A 49 -18.43 5.32 1.62
CA LYS A 49 -19.42 5.21 0.53
C LYS A 49 -18.83 5.64 -0.82
N SER A 50 -19.49 5.30 -1.92
CA SER A 50 -19.11 5.87 -3.22
C SER A 50 -19.19 7.40 -3.16
N GLY A 51 -18.26 8.08 -3.84
CA GLY A 51 -18.17 9.54 -3.83
C GLY A 51 -17.54 10.17 -2.57
N THR A 52 -17.09 9.40 -1.57
CA THR A 52 -16.47 9.95 -0.34
C THR A 52 -14.97 10.24 -0.47
N ASN A 53 -14.47 10.47 -1.69
CA ASN A 53 -13.10 10.94 -1.93
C ASN A 53 -11.97 9.99 -1.46
N LYS A 54 -12.24 8.68 -1.32
CA LYS A 54 -11.22 7.68 -0.91
C LYS A 54 -9.97 7.72 -1.79
N SER A 55 -10.16 7.68 -3.10
CA SER A 55 -9.03 7.77 -4.04
C SER A 55 -8.30 9.11 -3.96
N ARG A 56 -8.99 10.22 -3.64
CA ARG A 56 -8.34 11.54 -3.44
C ARG A 56 -7.46 11.56 -2.20
N LEU A 57 -7.91 10.91 -1.11
CA LEU A 57 -7.08 10.72 0.07
C LEU A 57 -5.86 9.85 -0.25
N ALA A 58 -6.04 8.74 -0.97
CA ALA A 58 -4.94 7.89 -1.40
C ALA A 58 -3.93 8.63 -2.31
N GLN A 59 -4.42 9.41 -3.28
CA GLN A 59 -3.60 10.29 -4.12
C GLN A 59 -2.80 11.30 -3.27
N THR A 60 -3.43 11.91 -2.27
CA THR A 60 -2.76 12.89 -1.39
C THR A 60 -1.68 12.23 -0.53
N ILE A 61 -1.94 11.02 -0.03
CA ILE A 61 -0.94 10.21 0.67
C ILE A 61 0.24 9.93 -0.26
N VAL A 62 0.00 9.49 -1.49
CA VAL A 62 1.06 9.14 -2.44
C VAL A 62 1.86 10.36 -2.87
N SER A 63 1.21 11.50 -3.13
CA SER A 63 1.91 12.74 -3.49
C SER A 63 2.85 13.21 -2.37
N ASN A 64 2.45 13.03 -1.11
CA ASN A 64 3.30 13.28 0.06
C ASN A 64 4.54 12.39 0.11
N LEU A 65 4.40 11.12 -0.25
CA LEU A 65 5.52 10.17 -0.21
C LEU A 65 6.60 10.48 -1.24
N ILE A 66 6.23 11.14 -2.33
CA ILE A 66 7.13 11.43 -3.45
C ILE A 66 7.49 12.91 -3.57
N CYS A 67 6.93 13.78 -2.72
CA CYS A 67 7.04 15.23 -2.89
C CYS A 67 8.49 15.73 -2.92
N LYS A 68 8.75 16.74 -3.77
CA LYS A 68 9.98 17.54 -3.66
C LYS A 68 9.97 18.23 -2.30
N LYS A 69 11.15 18.35 -1.68
CA LYS A 69 11.33 19.03 -0.38
C LYS A 69 10.55 20.35 -0.36
N ASP A 70 9.89 20.63 0.76
CA ASP A 70 9.15 21.87 1.04
C ASP A 70 7.76 22.02 0.38
N THR A 71 7.15 20.95 -0.13
CA THR A 71 5.78 21.00 -0.70
C THR A 71 4.71 20.74 0.38
N TYR A 72 3.96 21.78 0.77
CA TYR A 72 2.79 21.66 1.66
C TYR A 72 1.55 21.19 0.90
N ASN A 73 0.89 20.14 1.37
CA ASN A 73 -0.24 19.47 0.70
C ASN A 73 -1.56 19.49 1.51
N GLY A 74 -1.65 20.34 2.54
CA GLY A 74 -2.91 20.65 3.21
C GLY A 74 -3.43 19.65 4.24
N LEU A 75 -2.92 18.41 4.29
CA LEU A 75 -3.41 17.36 5.23
C LEU A 75 -2.44 17.04 6.39
N ASN A 76 -1.39 17.86 6.60
CA ASN A 76 -0.34 17.61 7.61
C ASN A 76 0.13 16.15 7.61
N ILE A 77 0.32 15.60 6.40
CA ILE A 77 0.79 14.25 6.22
C ILE A 77 2.31 14.29 6.29
N TYR A 78 2.89 13.50 7.18
CA TYR A 78 4.34 13.41 7.34
C TYR A 78 4.80 12.00 7.03
N SER A 79 5.77 11.89 6.11
CA SER A 79 6.52 10.66 5.86
C SER A 79 7.82 10.67 6.65
N ASN A 80 8.05 9.65 7.47
CA ASN A 80 9.30 9.50 8.22
C ASN A 80 10.41 8.78 7.44
N SER A 81 10.18 8.41 6.17
CA SER A 81 11.13 7.61 5.41
C SER A 81 11.45 8.25 4.06
N ASN A 82 12.72 8.62 3.88
CA ASN A 82 13.30 8.96 2.59
C ASN A 82 13.55 7.71 1.72
N GLU A 83 13.21 6.51 2.21
CA GLU A 83 13.53 5.22 1.62
C GLU A 83 12.24 4.43 1.32
N LEU A 84 11.31 5.07 0.60
CA LEU A 84 10.09 4.43 0.14
C LEU A 84 9.94 4.57 -1.38
N VAL A 85 9.37 3.55 -1.98
CA VAL A 85 8.82 3.61 -3.34
C VAL A 85 7.31 3.50 -3.23
N ALA A 86 6.60 4.54 -3.68
CA ALA A 86 5.15 4.52 -3.74
C ALA A 86 4.70 3.74 -4.96
N VAL A 87 3.74 2.83 -4.81
CA VAL A 87 3.20 1.98 -5.88
C VAL A 87 1.69 2.18 -5.94
N TYR A 88 1.17 2.75 -7.03
CA TYR A 88 -0.26 2.96 -7.22
C TYR A 88 -0.83 1.97 -8.25
N ILE A 89 -1.71 1.07 -7.79
CA ILE A 89 -2.34 0.06 -8.64
C ILE A 89 -3.83 0.37 -8.74
N ASP A 90 -4.30 0.69 -9.94
CA ASP A 90 -5.69 1.05 -10.23
C ASP A 90 -6.42 -0.07 -10.98
N THR A 91 -7.63 -0.43 -10.55
CA THR A 91 -8.40 -1.53 -11.13
C THR A 91 -9.58 -1.10 -11.98
N GLU A 92 -10.00 0.17 -11.89
CA GLU A 92 -11.29 0.64 -12.39
C GLU A 92 -11.17 1.64 -13.55
N ARG A 93 -10.15 2.50 -13.53
CA ARG A 93 -10.07 3.67 -14.43
C ARG A 93 -9.49 3.30 -15.78
N ASN A 94 -10.02 3.94 -16.82
CA ASN A 94 -9.48 3.76 -18.16
C ASN A 94 -8.06 4.34 -18.27
N ILE A 95 -7.22 3.64 -19.03
CA ILE A 95 -5.79 3.98 -19.22
C ILE A 95 -5.53 5.12 -20.22
N PHE A 96 -6.57 5.62 -20.89
CA PHE A 96 -6.40 6.68 -21.90
C PHE A 96 -6.50 8.07 -21.29
N ASN A 97 -7.45 8.27 -20.38
CA ASN A 97 -7.76 9.59 -19.84
C ASN A 97 -7.80 9.59 -18.30
N GLN A 98 -8.55 8.67 -17.69
CA GLN A 98 -8.84 8.75 -16.25
C GLN A 98 -7.63 8.43 -15.37
N PHE A 99 -6.98 7.28 -15.59
CA PHE A 99 -5.82 6.89 -14.79
C PHE A 99 -4.61 7.79 -15.05
N PRO A 100 -4.24 8.11 -16.31
CA PRO A 100 -3.17 9.08 -16.58
C PRO A 100 -3.43 10.45 -15.92
N ARG A 101 -4.68 10.94 -15.95
CA ARG A 101 -5.02 12.20 -15.27
C ARG A 101 -4.85 12.10 -13.76
N SER A 102 -5.24 10.98 -13.15
CA SER A 102 -5.01 10.74 -11.72
C SER A 102 -3.51 10.75 -11.38
N ILE A 103 -2.67 10.13 -12.20
CA ILE A 103 -1.22 10.16 -11.99
C ILE A 103 -0.66 11.58 -12.15
N GLN A 104 -1.13 12.34 -13.15
CA GLN A 104 -0.76 13.75 -13.29
C GLN A 104 -1.13 14.56 -12.04
N ASP A 105 -2.34 14.38 -11.51
CA ASP A 105 -2.78 15.09 -10.30
C ASP A 105 -1.88 14.73 -9.09
N ILE A 106 -1.45 13.47 -8.94
CA ILE A 106 -0.51 13.02 -7.90
C ILE A 106 0.84 13.72 -8.04
N ILE A 107 1.48 13.64 -9.22
CA ILE A 107 2.84 14.15 -9.41
C ILE A 107 2.87 15.68 -9.37
N MET A 108 1.83 16.35 -9.90
CA MET A 108 1.71 17.80 -9.80
C MET A 108 1.50 18.27 -8.36
N ALA A 109 0.70 17.55 -7.57
CA ALA A 109 0.56 17.83 -6.13
C ALA A 109 1.86 17.60 -5.35
N ALA A 110 2.76 16.77 -5.87
CA ALA A 110 4.09 16.52 -5.33
C ALA A 110 5.17 17.53 -5.80
N GLY A 111 4.80 18.51 -6.63
CA GLY A 111 5.71 19.54 -7.14
C GLY A 111 6.48 19.17 -8.42
N PHE A 112 6.03 18.14 -9.15
CA PHE A 112 6.57 17.76 -10.45
C PHE A 112 5.76 18.38 -11.61
N ASP A 113 6.41 18.60 -12.75
CA ASP A 113 5.72 18.82 -14.02
C ASP A 113 5.09 17.51 -14.51
N LYS A 114 3.98 17.62 -15.27
CA LYS A 114 3.27 16.46 -15.83
C LYS A 114 4.10 15.58 -16.78
N SER A 115 5.22 16.09 -17.28
CA SER A 115 6.17 15.38 -18.13
C SER A 115 7.33 14.74 -17.36
N GLU A 116 7.50 15.08 -16.08
CA GLU A 116 8.48 14.44 -15.21
C GLU A 116 7.97 13.08 -14.73
N ASP A 117 8.91 12.17 -14.48
CA ASP A 117 8.64 10.84 -13.93
C ASP A 117 9.41 10.65 -12.60
N PRO A 118 8.72 10.73 -11.44
CA PRO A 118 9.37 10.59 -10.14
C PRO A 118 9.98 9.19 -9.97
N LYS A 119 11.29 9.12 -9.70
CA LYS A 119 12.03 7.84 -9.58
C LYS A 119 11.53 6.89 -8.49
N ASN A 120 10.80 7.42 -7.49
CA ASN A 120 10.25 6.66 -6.38
C ASN A 120 8.72 6.50 -6.48
N LEU A 121 8.17 6.62 -7.68
CA LEU A 121 6.77 6.33 -7.99
C LEU A 121 6.70 5.24 -9.06
N GLU A 122 5.92 4.20 -8.77
CA GLU A 122 5.48 3.18 -9.72
C GLU A 122 3.96 3.26 -9.84
N TYR A 123 3.43 3.05 -11.03
CA TYR A 123 1.99 3.01 -11.25
C TYR A 123 1.62 2.04 -12.35
N THR A 124 0.51 1.34 -12.16
CA THR A 124 -0.01 0.40 -13.17
C THR A 124 -1.52 0.24 -13.05
N SER A 125 -2.13 -0.33 -14.09
CA SER A 125 -3.56 -0.64 -14.12
C SER A 125 -3.80 -2.11 -14.37
N LEU A 126 -4.76 -2.68 -13.64
CA LEU A 126 -5.24 -4.05 -13.82
C LEU A 126 -6.50 -4.13 -14.68
N ILE A 127 -6.93 -3.03 -15.32
CA ILE A 127 -8.17 -2.99 -16.09
C ILE A 127 -8.19 -3.99 -17.27
N LYS A 128 -7.02 -4.33 -17.81
CA LYS A 128 -6.84 -5.31 -18.90
C LYS A 128 -6.63 -6.75 -18.40
N ILE A 129 -6.47 -6.94 -17.10
CA ILE A 129 -6.24 -8.26 -16.50
C ILE A 129 -7.59 -8.84 -16.09
N SER A 130 -7.85 -10.08 -16.52
CA SER A 130 -9.08 -10.80 -16.15
C SER A 130 -9.15 -10.97 -14.63
N ARG A 131 -10.35 -10.95 -14.06
CA ARG A 131 -10.53 -10.98 -12.59
C ARG A 131 -9.87 -12.20 -11.95
N GLU A 132 -9.92 -13.33 -12.63
CA GLU A 132 -9.33 -14.61 -12.21
C GLU A 132 -7.80 -14.56 -12.14
N SER A 133 -7.18 -13.67 -12.92
CA SER A 133 -5.72 -13.55 -13.01
C SER A 133 -5.15 -12.40 -12.16
N ARG A 134 -6.00 -11.48 -11.66
CA ARG A 134 -5.57 -10.25 -10.97
C ARG A 134 -4.72 -10.52 -9.74
N GLN A 135 -5.11 -11.48 -8.90
CA GLN A 135 -4.34 -11.82 -7.69
C GLN A 135 -2.91 -12.25 -8.06
N ILE A 136 -2.77 -13.26 -8.91
CA ILE A 136 -1.46 -13.79 -9.33
C ILE A 136 -0.63 -12.68 -9.99
N SER A 137 -1.24 -11.88 -10.85
CA SER A 137 -0.55 -10.74 -11.50
C SER A 137 -0.05 -9.70 -10.49
N ILE A 138 -0.81 -9.41 -9.43
CA ILE A 138 -0.36 -8.51 -8.35
C ILE A 138 0.82 -9.11 -7.59
N GLU A 139 0.74 -10.40 -7.23
CA GLU A 139 1.81 -11.09 -6.52
C GLU A 139 3.12 -11.08 -7.32
N GLU A 140 3.04 -11.39 -8.61
CA GLU A 140 4.18 -11.34 -9.54
C GLU A 140 4.73 -9.92 -9.71
N TYR A 141 3.85 -8.93 -9.86
CA TYR A 141 4.26 -7.54 -10.00
C TYR A 141 4.95 -7.00 -8.73
N ILE A 142 4.42 -7.32 -7.54
CA ILE A 142 5.05 -6.95 -6.27
C ILE A 142 6.43 -7.60 -6.14
N LYS A 143 6.56 -8.90 -6.46
CA LYS A 143 7.88 -9.58 -6.45
C LYS A 143 8.87 -8.95 -7.43
N HIS A 144 8.40 -8.57 -8.62
CA HIS A 144 9.21 -7.83 -9.58
C HIS A 144 9.73 -6.52 -8.97
N LEU A 145 8.85 -5.72 -8.37
CA LEU A 145 9.25 -4.46 -7.71
C LEU A 145 10.21 -4.67 -6.54
N GLN A 146 10.02 -5.73 -5.73
CA GLN A 146 10.92 -6.09 -4.64
C GLN A 146 12.32 -6.50 -5.13
N SER A 147 12.45 -7.03 -6.34
CA SER A 147 13.75 -7.31 -6.96
C SER A 147 14.39 -6.08 -7.60
N LYS A 148 13.57 -5.08 -7.98
CA LYS A 148 14.01 -3.81 -8.58
C LYS A 148 14.47 -2.80 -7.52
N TYR A 149 13.81 -2.77 -6.37
CA TYR A 149 14.03 -1.78 -5.31
C TYR A 149 14.46 -2.42 -4.00
N SER A 150 15.47 -1.85 -3.35
CA SER A 150 15.85 -2.22 -1.98
C SER A 150 15.06 -1.46 -0.91
N GLN A 151 14.41 -0.36 -1.31
CA GLN A 151 13.55 0.46 -0.48
C GLN A 151 12.24 -0.25 -0.13
N HIS A 152 11.59 0.18 0.95
CA HIS A 152 10.29 -0.35 1.32
C HIS A 152 9.21 0.11 0.34
N LEU A 153 8.32 -0.80 -0.08
CA LEU A 153 7.23 -0.50 -1.00
C LEU A 153 6.01 -0.02 -0.21
N PHE A 154 5.48 1.16 -0.56
CA PHE A 154 4.18 1.62 -0.08
C PHE A 154 3.14 1.41 -1.18
N ILE A 155 2.29 0.40 -1.02
CA ILE A 155 1.38 -0.05 -2.08
C ILE A 155 -0.05 0.45 -1.82
N VAL A 156 -0.62 1.13 -2.80
CA VAL A 156 -2.04 1.52 -2.85
C VAL A 156 -2.75 0.64 -3.87
N LEU A 157 -3.80 -0.07 -3.42
CA LEU A 157 -4.71 -0.86 -4.25
C LEU A 157 -6.09 -0.17 -4.32
N ASP A 158 -6.43 0.42 -5.47
CA ASP A 158 -7.68 1.15 -5.69
C ASP A 158 -8.50 0.47 -6.81
N VAL A 159 -9.40 -0.48 -6.53
CA VAL A 159 -9.93 -0.98 -5.24
C VAL A 159 -9.65 -2.47 -5.03
N ILE A 160 -9.31 -2.85 -3.79
CA ILE A 160 -8.94 -4.23 -3.43
C ILE A 160 -9.99 -5.29 -3.76
N THR A 161 -11.28 -4.97 -3.69
CA THR A 161 -12.37 -5.92 -3.97
C THR A 161 -12.34 -6.42 -5.41
N ASP A 162 -11.82 -5.61 -6.31
CA ASP A 162 -11.69 -5.92 -7.72
C ASP A 162 -10.54 -6.89 -8.01
N CYS A 163 -9.65 -7.09 -7.03
CA CYS A 163 -8.54 -8.04 -7.09
C CYS A 163 -8.93 -9.43 -6.57
N LEU A 164 -10.10 -9.55 -5.95
CA LEU A 164 -10.61 -10.81 -5.42
C LEU A 164 -11.49 -11.47 -6.49
N GLY A 165 -11.16 -12.72 -6.87
CA GLY A 165 -11.84 -13.43 -7.94
C GLY A 165 -13.34 -13.62 -7.67
N ASP A 166 -13.66 -14.20 -6.51
CA ASP A 166 -15.04 -14.38 -6.05
C ASP A 166 -15.21 -13.92 -4.60
N PHE A 167 -15.91 -12.81 -4.40
CA PHE A 167 -16.22 -12.28 -3.06
C PHE A 167 -17.11 -13.25 -2.26
N ASN A 168 -17.86 -14.12 -2.95
CA ASN A 168 -18.72 -15.12 -2.30
C ASN A 168 -17.97 -16.39 -1.91
N ASN A 169 -16.74 -16.59 -2.40
CA ASN A 169 -15.87 -17.67 -1.97
C ASN A 169 -14.84 -17.15 -0.95
N SER A 170 -15.15 -17.35 0.33
CA SER A 170 -14.32 -16.89 1.45
C SER A 170 -12.85 -17.35 1.40
N SER A 171 -12.52 -18.45 0.68
CA SER A 171 -11.15 -18.93 0.53
C SER A 171 -10.27 -18.00 -0.32
N ASP A 172 -10.83 -17.43 -1.39
CA ASP A 172 -10.06 -16.66 -2.38
C ASP A 172 -9.86 -15.22 -1.90
N SER A 173 -10.84 -14.70 -1.16
CA SER A 173 -10.76 -13.40 -0.48
C SER A 173 -9.67 -13.34 0.59
N LEU A 174 -9.34 -14.49 1.21
CA LEU A 174 -8.25 -14.61 2.18
C LEU A 174 -6.88 -14.70 1.52
N GLY A 175 -6.80 -15.23 0.29
CA GLY A 175 -5.52 -15.48 -0.39
C GLY A 175 -4.64 -14.24 -0.56
N LEU A 176 -5.21 -13.14 -1.06
CA LEU A 176 -4.48 -11.88 -1.24
C LEU A 176 -4.09 -11.26 0.10
N VAL A 177 -4.98 -11.27 1.09
CA VAL A 177 -4.69 -10.71 2.43
C VAL A 177 -3.61 -11.54 3.14
N ASP A 178 -3.68 -12.87 3.05
CA ASP A 178 -2.68 -13.78 3.58
C ASP A 178 -1.33 -13.62 2.89
N TYR A 179 -1.32 -13.35 1.58
CA TYR A 179 -0.10 -13.00 0.85
C TYR A 179 0.48 -11.68 1.37
N LEU A 180 -0.34 -10.62 1.47
CA LEU A 180 0.09 -9.31 1.94
C LEU A 180 0.61 -9.34 3.39
N ASN A 181 0.07 -10.21 4.25
CA ASN A 181 0.56 -10.43 5.62
C ASN A 181 1.89 -11.22 5.69
N LYS A 182 2.30 -11.88 4.60
CA LYS A 182 3.57 -12.63 4.52
C LYS A 182 4.72 -11.82 3.89
N LEU A 183 4.41 -10.65 3.32
CA LEU A 183 5.40 -9.71 2.78
C LEU A 183 6.21 -9.05 3.91
#